data_AF-A0A4Q8QYA4-F1
#
_entry.id   AF-A0A4Q8QYA4-F1
#
_cell.length_a   1.000
_cell.length_b   1.000
_cell.length_c   1.000
_cell.angle_alpha   90.00
_cell.angle_beta   90.00
_cell.angle_gamma   90.00
#
_symmetry.space_group_name_H-M   'P 1'
#
loop_
_entity.id
_entity.type
_entity.pdbx_description
1 polymer ?
#
loop_
_entity_poly.entity_id
_entity_poly.type
_entity_poly.pdbx_seq_one_letter_code
_entity_poly.pdbx_strand_id
1 'polypeptide(L)' 'MLANRIAKKEIDRAYVRLGRLAAGRRQIAESLSGGERKLLAFTRVMLLGPSIYLVDEPTEGLMPKGCG' A
#
# COMPACT_ATOMS: atom_id res chain seq x y z
N MET A 1 -21.86 -9.88 -2.07
CA MET A 1 -21.70 -8.64 -2.87
C MET A 1 -20.81 -7.67 -2.09
N LEU A 2 -19.50 -7.64 -2.35
CA LEU A 2 -18.58 -6.71 -1.68
C LEU A 2 -18.04 -5.72 -2.71
N ALA A 3 -18.89 -4.80 -3.14
CA ALA A 3 -18.43 -3.55 -3.75
C ALA A 3 -18.45 -2.47 -2.66
N ASN A 4 -17.57 -2.59 -1.66
CA ASN A 4 -17.30 -1.47 -0.79
C ASN A 4 -16.55 -0.43 -1.64
N ARG A 5 -17.25 0.61 -2.06
CA ARG A 5 -16.68 1.64 -2.92
C ARG A 5 -15.65 2.42 -2.09
N ILE A 6 -14.37 2.14 -2.29
CA ILE A 6 -13.28 2.86 -1.62
C ILE A 6 -13.43 4.36 -1.96
N ALA A 7 -13.69 5.18 -0.95
CA ALA A 7 -13.86 6.61 -1.17
C ALA A 7 -12.51 7.25 -1.57
N LYS A 8 -12.52 8.20 -2.50
CA LYS A 8 -11.32 8.92 -2.97
C LYS A 8 -10.48 9.48 -1.82
N LYS A 9 -11.16 9.97 -0.77
CA LYS A 9 -10.51 10.45 0.47
C LYS A 9 -9.63 9.40 1.15
N GLU A 10 -10.01 8.12 1.12
CA GLU A 10 -9.21 7.04 1.72
C GLU A 10 -7.92 6.81 0.93
N ILE A 11 -8.02 6.86 -0.40
CA ILE A 11 -6.87 6.73 -1.29
C ILE A 11 -5.91 7.90 -1.07
N ASP A 12 -6.44 9.13 -0.99
CA ASP A 12 -5.60 10.29 -0.74
C ASP A 12 -4.94 10.23 0.66
N ARG A 13 -5.67 9.75 1.69
CA ARG A 13 -5.10 9.49 3.03
C ARG A 13 -4.00 8.42 3.00
N ALA A 14 -4.18 7.35 2.23
CA ALA A 14 -3.17 6.31 2.09
C ALA A 14 -1.87 6.85 1.48
N TYR A 15 -1.96 7.72 0.46
CA TYR A 15 -0.78 8.37 -0.12
C TYR A 15 -0.06 9.29 0.86
N VAL A 16 -0.80 10.05 1.69
CA VAL A 16 -0.18 10.89 2.74
C VAL A 16 0.57 10.02 3.76
N ARG A 17 0.00 8.88 4.15
CA ARG A 17 0.61 7.99 5.14
C ARG A 17 1.82 7.21 4.58
N LEU A 18 1.82 6.94 3.27
CA LEU A 18 2.81 6.12 2.58
C LEU A 18 3.54 6.94 1.51
N GLY A 19 4.34 7.92 1.95
CA GLY A 19 4.97 8.91 1.07
C GLY A 19 5.75 8.34 -0.13
N ARG A 20 6.33 7.13 -0.02
CA ARG A 20 7.00 6.45 -1.15
C ARG A 20 6.02 6.13 -2.29
N LEU A 21 4.80 5.70 -1.97
CA LEU A 21 3.77 5.43 -2.98
C LEU A 21 3.21 6.73 -3.59
N ALA A 22 3.23 7.84 -2.87
CA ALA A 22 2.77 9.12 -3.39
C ALA A 22 3.64 9.60 -4.57
N ALA A 23 4.96 9.41 -4.47
CA ALA A 23 5.90 9.71 -5.55
C ALA A 23 5.61 8.89 -6.83
N GLY A 24 5.20 7.63 -6.67
CA GLY A 24 4.85 6.72 -7.75
C GLY A 24 3.39 6.82 -8.24
N ARG A 25 2.58 7.78 -7.79
CA ARG A 25 1.11 7.82 -8.05
C ARG A 25 0.73 7.77 -9.54
N ARG A 26 1.58 8.31 -10.42
CA ARG A 26 1.37 8.32 -11.87
C ARG A 26 2.29 7.36 -12.64
N GLN A 27 3.14 6.61 -11.93
CA GLN A 27 4.00 5.62 -12.55
C GLN A 27 3.19 4.38 -12.94
N ILE A 28 3.66 3.70 -13.97
CA ILE A 28 3.11 2.40 -14.38
C ILE A 28 3.48 1.39 -13.29
N ALA A 29 2.55 0.53 -12.88
CA ALA A 29 2.76 -0.38 -11.76
C ALA A 29 3.96 -1.33 -11.96
N GLU A 30 4.29 -1.66 -13.21
CA GLU A 30 5.43 -2.51 -13.57
C GLU A 30 6.79 -1.83 -13.34
N SER A 31 6.86 -0.50 -13.39
CA SER A 31 8.10 0.24 -13.15
C SER A 31 8.42 0.44 -11.66
N LEU A 32 7.52 0.02 -10.77
CA LEU A 32 7.73 0.08 -9.32
C LEU A 32 8.74 -1.01 -8.88
N SER A 33 9.61 -0.65 -7.94
CA SER A 33 10.50 -1.64 -7.30
C SER A 33 9.70 -2.77 -6.64
N GLY A 34 10.33 -3.92 -6.41
CA GLY A 34 9.65 -5.05 -5.73
C GLY A 34 9.04 -4.67 -4.38
N GLY A 35 9.74 -3.84 -3.59
CA GLY A 35 9.23 -3.31 -2.33
C GLY A 35 8.04 -2.36 -2.50
N GLU A 36 8.09 -1.47 -3.49
CA GLU A 36 6.95 -0.58 -3.78
C GLU A 36 5.72 -1.35 -4.27
N ARG A 37 5.90 -2.41 -5.06
CA ARG A 37 4.79 -3.28 -5.48
C ARG A 37 4.17 -4.01 -4.30
N LYS A 38 4.99 -4.55 -3.37
CA LYS A 38 4.51 -5.17 -2.12
C LYS A 38 3.75 -4.15 -1.25
N LEU A 39 4.32 -2.96 -1.05
CA LEU A 39 3.69 -1.88 -0.30
C LEU A 39 2.36 -1.42 -0.94
N LEU A 40 2.31 -1.30 -2.27
CA LEU A 40 1.09 -0.96 -3.01
C LEU A 40 0.02 -2.04 -2.85
N ALA A 41 0.40 -3.32 -2.96
CA ALA A 41 -0.52 -4.44 -2.76
C ALA A 41 -1.12 -4.43 -1.35
N PHE A 42 -0.29 -4.24 -0.32
CA PHE A 42 -0.75 -4.15 1.07
C PHE A 42 -1.68 -2.96 1.29
N THR A 43 -1.32 -1.79 0.75
CA THR A 43 -2.15 -0.57 0.84
C THR A 43 -3.54 -0.79 0.25
N ARG A 44 -3.63 -1.49 -0.90
CA ARG A 44 -4.92 -1.82 -1.53
C ARG A 44 -5.80 -2.68 -0.62
N VAL A 45 -5.22 -3.62 0.11
CA VAL A 45 -5.94 -4.45 1.08
C VAL A 45 -6.37 -3.62 2.30
N MET A 46 -5.51 -2.72 2.79
CA MET A 46 -5.86 -1.82 3.90
C MET A 46 -7.07 -0.94 3.59
N LEU A 47 -7.19 -0.47 2.34
CA LEU A 47 -8.32 0.35 1.90
C LEU A 47 -9.66 -0.40 1.95
N LEU A 48 -9.66 -1.73 2.02
CA LEU A 48 -10.88 -2.52 2.22
C LEU A 48 -11.37 -2.49 3.68
N GLY A 49 -10.54 -2.00 4.60
CA GLY A 49 -10.85 -1.90 6.03
C GLY A 49 -11.09 -3.23 6.75
N PRO A 50 -10.38 -4.34 6.46
CA PRO A 50 -10.57 -5.58 7.21
C PRO A 50 -10.12 -5.41 8.67
N SER A 51 -10.78 -6.14 9.56
CA SER A 51 -10.47 -6.12 11.00
C SER A 51 -9.19 -6.87 11.36
N ILE A 52 -8.75 -7.80 10.50
CA ILE A 52 -7.57 -8.66 10.71
C ILE A 52 -6.79 -8.75 9.39
N TYR A 53 -5.46 -8.71 9.50
CA TYR A 53 -4.53 -8.91 8.39
C TYR A 53 -3.62 -10.08 8.74
N LEU A 54 -3.44 -11.01 7.80
CA LEU A 54 -2.40 -12.04 7.87
C LEU A 54 -1.33 -11.68 6.84
N VAL A 55 -0.11 -11.44 7.31
CA VAL A 55 1.02 -11.08 6.46
C VAL A 55 2.13 -12.08 6.74
N ASP A 56 2.58 -12.75 5.69
CA ASP A 56 3.73 -13.62 5.74
C ASP A 56 5.00 -12.80 5.45
N GLU A 57 6.03 -12.96 6.27
CA GLU A 57 7.33 -12.26 6.15
C GLU A 57 7.27 -10.72 5.97
N PRO A 58 6.82 -9.95 6.99
CA PRO A 58 6.58 -8.50 6.88
C PRO A 58 7.84 -7.64 6.76
N THR A 59 9.02 -8.19 7.03
CA THR A 59 10.30 -7.47 6.92
C THR A 59 10.75 -7.33 5.46
N GLU A 60 10.35 -8.25 4.58
CA GLU A 60 10.80 -8.27 3.20
C GLU A 60 9.89 -7.41 2.30
N GLY A 61 10.19 -6.11 2.23
CA GLY A 61 9.59 -5.20 1.24
C GLY A 61 8.35 -4.45 1.70
N LEU A 62 7.93 -4.60 2.96
CA LEU A 62 6.92 -3.76 3.61
C LEU A 62 7.54 -2.67 4.51
N MET A 63 8.66 -2.97 5.14
CA MET A 63 9.43 -2.01 5.94
C MET A 63 10.58 -1.39 5.12
N PRO A 64 10.79 -0.07 5.13
CA PRO A 64 12.01 0.51 4.60
C PRO A 64 13.20 -0.06 5.38
N LYS A 65 14.20 -0.60 4.68
CA LYS A 65 15.48 -0.96 5.30
C LYS A 65 16.07 0.32 5.89
N GLY A 66 16.02 0.50 7.22
CA GLY A 66 16.66 1.64 7.91
C GLY A 66 15.79 2.46 8.87
N CYS A 67 14.97 1.84 9.71
CA CYS A 67 14.61 2.44 11.00
C CYS A 67 15.24 1.59 12.11
N GLY A 68 16.51 1.89 12.39
CA GLY A 68 17.10 1.77 13.73
C GLY A 68 17.12 3.15 14.36
#